data_AF-A0A958HYU1-F1
#
_entry.id   AF-A0A958HYU1-F1
#
_cell.length_a   1.000
_cell.length_b   1.000
_cell.length_c   1.000
_cell.angle_alpha   90.00
_cell.angle_beta   90.00
_cell.angle_gamma   90.00
#
_symmetry.space_group_name_H-M   'P 1'
#
loop_
_entity.id
_entity.type
_entity.pdbx_description
1 polymer ?
#
loop_
_entity_poly.entity_id
_entity_poly.type
_entity_poly.pdbx_seq_one_letter_code
_entity_poly.pdbx_strand_id
1 'polypeptide(L)'
;MNDPREKLQNEGFSREEVDWILERAVELQRNTEEKKYLDSDSIKEGAESAGIDSKFVEEAIRQVRAEMQREKAATEKRKKTQRYVAIGAAALVVVLFFTTQSRLNSRMSAVEAERAQLENVLQRRHDLIPNLISVARASASHEKELIESVSRYQSESENTSDFQLKQAWEQKLGDAMTTLMRSVGSSGGSGVMFTRLSDEMAGSENRIAYARKQYNEAVAAYNRTARGFPVSLIRPFTGYPGEVPFFAASPDAQNPDKF
;
A
#
# COMPACT_ATOMS: atom_id res chain seq x y z
N MET A 1 -43.63 0.30 32.68
CA MET A 1 -44.40 -0.10 31.48
C MET A 1 -45.57 -0.92 31.99
N ASN A 2 -46.81 -0.41 31.87
CA ASN A 2 -48.00 -1.14 32.34
C ASN A 2 -48.19 -2.41 31.51
N ASP A 3 -48.44 -3.53 32.19
CA ASP A 3 -48.86 -4.76 31.54
C ASP A 3 -50.22 -4.52 30.83
N PRO A 4 -50.34 -4.77 29.52
CA PRO A 4 -51.60 -4.69 28.79
C PRO A 4 -52.73 -5.49 29.45
N ARG A 5 -52.41 -6.58 30.14
CA ARG A 5 -53.37 -7.43 30.86
C ARG A 5 -54.04 -6.69 32.01
N GLU A 6 -53.27 -5.96 32.80
CA GLU A 6 -53.78 -5.21 33.94
C GLU A 6 -54.69 -4.06 33.51
N LYS A 7 -54.39 -3.41 32.38
CA LYS A 7 -55.26 -2.37 31.83
C LYS A 7 -56.61 -2.90 31.40
N LEU A 8 -56.64 -4.02 30.66
CA LEU A 8 -57.89 -4.62 30.19
C LEU A 8 -58.71 -5.20 31.36
N GLN A 9 -58.06 -5.76 32.39
CA GLN A 9 -58.77 -6.20 33.59
C GLN A 9 -59.39 -5.03 34.37
N ASN A 10 -58.70 -3.89 34.45
CA ASN A 10 -59.23 -2.67 35.08
C ASN A 10 -60.38 -2.02 34.29
N GLU A 11 -60.48 -2.30 32.99
CA GLU A 11 -61.61 -1.91 32.14
C GLU A 11 -62.80 -2.88 32.22
N GLY A 12 -62.71 -3.91 33.08
CA GLY A 12 -63.81 -4.82 33.41
C GLY A 12 -63.84 -6.13 32.61
N PHE A 13 -62.83 -6.39 31.77
CA PHE A 13 -62.73 -7.65 31.04
C PHE A 13 -62.26 -8.80 31.95
N SER A 14 -62.89 -9.97 31.83
CA SER A 14 -62.50 -11.17 32.56
C SER A 14 -61.14 -11.68 32.11
N ARG A 15 -60.47 -12.49 32.94
CA ARG A 15 -59.13 -13.02 32.61
C ARG A 15 -59.10 -13.81 31.30
N GLU A 16 -60.14 -14.59 31.02
CA GLU A 16 -60.24 -15.38 29.79
C GLU A 16 -60.42 -14.48 28.55
N GLU A 17 -61.20 -13.41 28.66
CA GLU A 17 -61.39 -12.44 27.58
C GLU A 17 -60.10 -11.67 27.28
N VAL A 18 -59.35 -11.29 28.32
CA VAL A 18 -58.07 -10.59 28.17
C VAL A 18 -57.05 -11.47 27.46
N ASP A 19 -56.94 -12.75 27.84
CA ASP A 19 -56.02 -13.67 27.18
C ASP A 19 -56.43 -13.91 25.71
N TRP A 20 -57.72 -14.07 25.43
CA TRP A 20 -58.23 -14.18 24.05
C TRP A 20 -57.95 -12.93 23.21
N ILE A 21 -58.18 -11.73 23.75
CA ILE A 21 -57.93 -10.45 23.06
C ILE A 21 -56.44 -10.31 22.72
N LEU A 22 -55.56 -10.61 23.68
CA LEU A 22 -54.11 -10.47 23.48
C LEU A 22 -53.58 -11.51 22.50
N GLU A 23 -54.05 -12.75 22.57
CA GLU A 23 -53.69 -13.80 21.61
C GLU A 23 -54.14 -13.41 20.19
N ARG A 24 -55.37 -12.88 20.05
CA ARG A 24 -55.91 -12.45 18.76
C ARG A 24 -55.19 -11.21 18.21
N ALA A 25 -54.81 -10.27 19.07
CA ALA A 25 -54.03 -9.09 18.68
C ALA A 25 -52.63 -9.48 18.19
N VAL A 26 -51.97 -10.44 18.86
CA VAL A 26 -50.67 -10.97 18.43
C VAL A 26 -50.79 -11.73 17.10
N GLU A 27 -51.85 -12.51 16.91
CA GLU A 27 -52.13 -13.19 15.63
C GLU A 27 -52.34 -12.19 14.49
N LEU A 28 -53.12 -11.14 14.72
CA LEU A 28 -53.36 -10.08 13.73
C LEU A 28 -52.07 -9.30 13.42
N GLN A 29 -51.25 -9.00 14.41
CA GLN A 29 -49.97 -8.31 14.21
C GLN A 29 -48.99 -9.19 13.43
N ARG A 30 -48.92 -10.49 13.75
CA ARG A 30 -48.11 -11.47 13.01
C ARG A 30 -48.58 -11.62 11.56
N ASN A 31 -49.90 -11.62 11.33
CA ASN A 31 -50.49 -11.62 9.98
C ASN A 31 -50.35 -10.28 9.24
N THR A 32 -50.04 -9.18 9.94
CA THR A 32 -49.80 -7.87 9.32
C THR A 32 -48.34 -7.70 8.91
N GLU A 33 -47.39 -8.37 9.60
CA GLU A 33 -45.98 -8.41 9.20
C GLU A 33 -45.70 -9.36 8.02
N GLU A 34 -46.50 -10.42 7.86
CA GLU A 34 -46.61 -11.07 6.56
C GLU A 34 -47.45 -10.19 5.63
N LYS A 35 -46.84 -9.58 4.61
CA LYS A 35 -47.59 -8.98 3.49
C LYS A 35 -48.35 -10.08 2.72
N LYS A 36 -49.43 -10.58 3.29
CA LYS A 36 -50.41 -11.42 2.61
C LYS A 36 -51.24 -10.46 1.78
N TYR A 37 -50.85 -10.29 0.52
CA TYR A 37 -51.73 -9.71 -0.49
C TYR A 37 -53.10 -10.39 -0.30
N LEU A 38 -54.16 -9.60 -0.12
CA LEU A 38 -55.52 -10.12 -0.05
C LEU A 38 -55.68 -11.16 -1.16
N ASP A 39 -55.98 -12.40 -0.76
CA ASP A 39 -56.10 -13.48 -1.72
C ASP A 39 -57.20 -13.14 -2.71
N SER A 40 -57.00 -13.52 -3.97
CA SER A 40 -57.89 -13.12 -5.07
C SER A 40 -59.34 -13.50 -4.78
N ASP A 41 -59.53 -14.58 -4.03
CA ASP A 41 -60.83 -15.12 -3.65
C ASP A 41 -61.46 -14.30 -2.51
N SER A 42 -60.67 -13.81 -1.55
CA SER A 42 -61.15 -12.91 -0.48
C SER A 42 -61.60 -11.54 -1.02
N ILE A 43 -60.94 -11.03 -2.06
CA ILE A 43 -61.32 -9.77 -2.73
C ILE A 43 -62.63 -9.95 -3.49
N LYS A 44 -62.82 -11.11 -4.14
CA LYS A 44 -64.06 -11.45 -4.85
C LYS A 44 -65.23 -11.60 -3.89
N GLU A 45 -65.03 -12.32 -2.79
CA GLU A 45 -66.05 -12.53 -1.74
C GLU A 45 -66.48 -11.21 -1.06
N GLY A 46 -65.52 -10.30 -0.80
CA GLY A 46 -65.80 -8.96 -0.29
C GLY A 46 -66.52 -8.04 -1.30
N ALA A 47 -66.26 -8.19 -2.60
CA ALA A 47 -66.90 -7.39 -3.64
C ALA A 47 -68.34 -7.87 -3.96
N GLU A 48 -68.57 -9.18 -3.91
CA GLU A 48 -69.90 -9.78 -4.02
C GLU A 48 -70.82 -9.33 -2.88
N SER A 49 -70.32 -9.27 -1.64
CA SER A 49 -71.09 -8.78 -0.48
C SER A 49 -71.39 -7.27 -0.54
N ALA A 50 -70.65 -6.51 -1.34
CA ALA A 50 -70.87 -5.09 -1.61
C ALA A 50 -71.73 -4.80 -2.87
N GLY A 51 -72.19 -5.84 -3.58
CA GLY A 51 -73.00 -5.71 -4.81
C GLY A 51 -72.20 -5.27 -6.06
N ILE A 52 -70.88 -5.45 -6.07
CA ILE A 52 -70.01 -5.11 -7.20
C ILE A 52 -69.92 -6.33 -8.14
N ASP A 53 -70.17 -6.14 -9.44
CA ASP A 53 -70.08 -7.21 -10.44
C ASP A 53 -68.63 -7.76 -10.55
N SER A 54 -68.52 -9.08 -10.43
CA SER A 54 -67.28 -9.87 -10.47
C SER A 54 -66.37 -9.52 -11.66
N LYS A 55 -66.94 -9.14 -12.81
CA LYS A 55 -66.19 -8.75 -14.01
C LYS A 55 -65.31 -7.51 -13.80
N PHE A 56 -65.80 -6.51 -13.06
CA PHE A 56 -65.02 -5.31 -12.74
C PHE A 56 -63.91 -5.63 -11.73
N VAL A 57 -64.18 -6.52 -10.79
CA VAL A 57 -63.19 -7.00 -9.81
C VAL A 57 -62.06 -7.76 -10.51
N GLU A 58 -62.38 -8.62 -11.47
CA GLU A 58 -61.37 -9.35 -12.27
C GLU A 58 -60.54 -8.45 -13.18
N GLU A 59 -61.13 -7.39 -13.72
CA GLU A 59 -60.40 -6.41 -14.52
C GLU A 59 -59.46 -5.54 -13.67
N ALA A 60 -59.91 -5.11 -12.49
CA ALA A 60 -59.08 -4.41 -11.52
C ALA A 60 -57.92 -5.27 -11.01
N ILE A 61 -58.16 -6.55 -10.67
CA ILE A 61 -57.11 -7.49 -10.27
C ILE A 61 -56.09 -7.71 -11.39
N ARG A 62 -56.52 -7.79 -12.65
CA ARG A 62 -55.62 -7.92 -13.81
C ARG A 62 -54.76 -6.67 -14.01
N GLN A 63 -55.32 -5.47 -13.90
CA GLN A 63 -54.56 -4.23 -13.99
C GLN A 63 -53.53 -4.12 -12.88
N VAL A 64 -53.93 -4.32 -11.62
CA VAL A 64 -53.02 -4.27 -10.47
C VAL A 64 -51.93 -5.33 -10.60
N ARG A 65 -52.24 -6.56 -11.03
CA ARG A 65 -51.20 -7.58 -11.32
C ARG A 65 -50.25 -7.14 -12.43
N ALA A 66 -50.74 -6.53 -13.50
CA ALA A 66 -49.91 -6.07 -14.60
C ALA A 66 -48.96 -4.93 -14.17
N GLU A 67 -49.43 -4.00 -13.34
CA GLU A 67 -48.60 -2.94 -12.75
C GLU A 67 -47.58 -3.52 -11.78
N MET A 68 -47.99 -4.40 -10.86
CA MET A 68 -47.10 -5.10 -9.94
C MET A 68 -46.04 -5.93 -10.69
N GLN A 69 -46.40 -6.58 -11.80
CA GLN A 69 -45.46 -7.32 -12.65
C GLN A 69 -44.45 -6.38 -13.32
N ARG A 70 -44.89 -5.21 -13.79
CA ARG A 70 -44.01 -4.18 -14.39
C ARG A 70 -43.05 -3.59 -13.35
N GLU A 71 -43.52 -3.29 -12.15
CA GLU A 71 -42.68 -2.82 -11.04
C GLU A 71 -41.69 -3.88 -10.59
N LYS A 72 -42.13 -5.14 -10.44
CA LYS A 72 -41.25 -6.27 -10.13
C LYS A 72 -40.19 -6.48 -11.23
N ALA A 73 -40.58 -6.44 -12.51
CA ALA A 73 -39.62 -6.56 -13.61
C ALA A 73 -38.64 -5.37 -13.68
N ALA A 74 -39.09 -4.15 -13.39
CA ALA A 74 -38.22 -2.97 -13.34
C ALA A 74 -37.23 -3.03 -12.17
N THR A 75 -37.67 -3.48 -11.00
CA THR A 75 -36.80 -3.66 -9.82
C THR A 75 -35.79 -4.79 -10.01
N GLU A 76 -36.19 -5.92 -10.59
CA GLU A 76 -35.28 -7.01 -10.94
C GLU A 76 -34.25 -6.60 -11.99
N LYS A 77 -34.66 -5.85 -13.03
CA LYS A 77 -33.71 -5.26 -13.99
C LYS A 77 -32.71 -4.34 -13.31
N ARG A 78 -33.15 -3.45 -12.41
CA ARG A 78 -32.26 -2.55 -11.65
C ARG A 78 -31.26 -3.32 -10.78
N LYS A 79 -31.72 -4.33 -10.04
CA LYS A 79 -30.85 -5.21 -9.23
C LYS A 79 -29.84 -5.95 -10.10
N LYS A 80 -30.27 -6.48 -11.25
CA LYS A 80 -29.39 -7.17 -12.20
C LYS A 80 -28.30 -6.23 -12.74
N THR A 81 -28.66 -5.00 -13.13
CA THR A 81 -27.69 -3.99 -13.57
C THR A 81 -26.72 -3.61 -12.46
N GLN A 82 -27.21 -3.37 -11.24
CA GLN A 82 -26.35 -3.06 -10.08
C GLN A 82 -25.35 -4.19 -9.78
N ARG A 83 -25.76 -5.46 -9.89
CA ARG A 83 -24.87 -6.62 -9.75
C ARG A 83 -23.75 -6.62 -10.79
N TYR A 84 -24.06 -6.39 -12.07
CA TYR A 84 -23.02 -6.32 -13.10
C TYR A 84 -22.08 -5.13 -12.92
N VAL A 85 -22.61 -3.96 -12.50
CA VAL A 85 -21.77 -2.79 -12.17
C VAL A 85 -20.85 -3.11 -11.00
N ALA A 86 -21.33 -3.76 -9.95
CA ALA A 86 -20.51 -4.17 -8.81
C ALA A 86 -19.43 -5.18 -9.21
N ILE A 87 -19.77 -6.18 -10.03
CA ILE A 87 -18.81 -7.16 -10.55
C ILE A 87 -17.74 -6.47 -11.42
N GLY A 88 -18.15 -5.55 -12.30
CA GLY A 88 -17.23 -4.79 -13.14
C GLY A 88 -16.28 -3.91 -12.31
N ALA A 89 -16.80 -3.23 -11.29
CA ALA A 89 -15.99 -2.44 -10.38
C ALA A 89 -14.99 -3.30 -9.58
N ALA A 90 -15.43 -4.47 -9.08
CA ALA A 90 -14.55 -5.41 -8.40
C ALA A 90 -13.45 -5.94 -9.33
N ALA A 91 -13.79 -6.32 -10.57
CA ALA A 91 -12.81 -6.75 -11.56
C ALA A 91 -11.78 -5.65 -11.88
N LEU A 92 -12.22 -4.39 -11.98
CA LEU A 92 -11.33 -3.25 -12.18
C LEU A 92 -10.33 -3.09 -11.01
N VAL A 93 -10.80 -3.19 -9.76
CA VAL A 93 -9.92 -3.12 -8.58
C VAL A 93 -8.88 -4.24 -8.60
N VAL A 94 -9.28 -5.46 -8.95
CA VAL A 94 -8.38 -6.62 -9.06
C VAL A 94 -7.30 -6.37 -10.13
N VAL A 95 -7.69 -5.89 -11.32
CA VAL A 95 -6.74 -5.57 -12.40
C VAL A 95 -5.79 -4.44 -11.98
N LEU A 96 -6.30 -3.39 -11.34
CA LEU A 96 -5.47 -2.30 -10.82
C LEU A 96 -4.49 -2.79 -9.74
N PHE A 97 -4.90 -3.72 -8.89
CA PHE A 97 -4.04 -4.33 -7.89
C PHE A 97 -2.89 -5.12 -8.52
N PHE A 98 -3.18 -6.06 -9.43
CA PHE A 98 -2.14 -6.88 -10.07
C PHE A 98 -1.19 -6.07 -10.94
N THR A 99 -1.71 -5.07 -11.68
CA THR A 99 -0.86 -4.18 -12.48
C THR A 99 0.03 -3.30 -11.62
N THR A 100 -0.47 -2.81 -10.48
CA THR A 100 0.33 -2.07 -9.50
C THR A 100 1.40 -2.94 -8.88
N GLN A 101 1.05 -4.17 -8.46
CA GLN A 101 1.99 -5.15 -7.90
C GLN A 101 3.15 -5.42 -8.86
N SER A 102 2.83 -5.71 -10.13
CA SER A 102 3.84 -6.00 -11.16
C SER A 102 4.77 -4.81 -11.41
N ARG A 103 4.23 -3.59 -11.48
CA ARG A 103 5.02 -2.36 -11.68
C ARG A 103 5.94 -2.10 -10.49
N LEU A 104 5.43 -2.18 -9.28
CA LEU A 104 6.23 -1.95 -8.06
C LEU A 104 7.32 -3.01 -7.92
N ASN A 105 7.01 -4.28 -8.21
CA ASN A 105 8.00 -5.36 -8.22
C ASN A 105 9.14 -5.06 -9.20
N SER A 106 8.81 -4.74 -10.46
CA SER A 106 9.83 -4.42 -11.46
C SER A 106 10.70 -3.22 -11.06
N ARG A 107 10.11 -2.16 -10.50
CA ARG A 107 10.86 -0.98 -10.03
C ARG A 107 11.72 -1.30 -8.81
N MET A 108 11.22 -2.11 -7.88
CA MET A 108 11.98 -2.51 -6.70
C MET A 108 13.16 -3.41 -7.08
N SER A 109 12.95 -4.40 -7.95
CA SER A 109 14.05 -5.25 -8.43
C SER A 109 15.14 -4.45 -9.15
N ALA A 110 14.79 -3.38 -9.87
CA ALA A 110 15.77 -2.48 -10.47
C ALA A 110 16.58 -1.73 -9.40
N VAL A 111 15.93 -1.24 -8.35
CA VAL A 111 16.60 -0.61 -7.20
C VAL A 111 17.56 -1.59 -6.52
N GLU A 112 17.11 -2.82 -6.26
CA GLU A 112 17.93 -3.87 -5.63
C GLU A 112 19.14 -4.25 -6.49
N ALA A 113 18.96 -4.34 -7.82
CA ALA A 113 20.04 -4.62 -8.75
C ALA A 113 21.10 -3.51 -8.74
N GLU A 114 20.70 -2.24 -8.80
CA GLU A 114 21.64 -1.12 -8.73
C GLU A 114 22.28 -0.97 -7.35
N ARG A 115 21.56 -1.32 -6.28
CA ARG A 115 22.10 -1.38 -4.92
C ARG A 115 23.23 -2.41 -4.83
N ALA A 116 23.01 -3.62 -5.35
CA ALA A 116 24.03 -4.66 -5.39
C ALA A 116 25.25 -4.24 -6.23
N GLN A 117 25.04 -3.52 -7.34
CA GLN A 117 26.15 -2.95 -8.12
C GLN A 117 26.96 -1.93 -7.31
N LEU A 118 26.29 -1.01 -6.61
CA LEU A 118 26.95 -0.04 -5.74
C LEU A 118 27.75 -0.75 -4.63
N GLU A 119 27.17 -1.75 -3.97
CA GLU A 119 27.82 -2.53 -2.92
C GLU A 119 29.07 -3.26 -3.45
N ASN A 120 29.03 -3.83 -4.66
CA ASN A 120 30.20 -4.42 -5.31
C ASN A 120 31.32 -3.40 -5.55
N VAL A 121 30.98 -2.16 -5.94
CA VAL A 121 31.97 -1.11 -6.15
C VAL A 121 32.58 -0.65 -4.83
N LEU A 122 31.77 -0.52 -3.77
CA LEU A 122 32.26 -0.20 -2.42
C LEU A 122 33.19 -1.29 -1.90
N GLN A 123 32.82 -2.57 -2.06
CA GLN A 123 33.67 -3.70 -1.66
C GLN A 123 35.03 -3.65 -2.35
N ARG A 124 35.07 -3.40 -3.66
CA ARG A 124 36.35 -3.27 -4.39
C ARG A 124 37.22 -2.13 -3.86
N ARG A 125 36.62 -1.03 -3.39
CA ARG A 125 37.39 0.05 -2.74
C ARG A 125 37.95 -0.41 -1.39
N HIS A 126 37.16 -1.16 -0.62
CA HIS A 126 37.61 -1.72 0.65
C HIS A 126 38.78 -2.69 0.47
N ASP A 127 38.74 -3.51 -0.59
CA ASP A 127 39.82 -4.45 -0.93
C ASP A 127 41.16 -3.74 -1.24
N LEU A 128 41.15 -2.45 -1.62
CA LEU A 128 42.35 -1.64 -1.86
C LEU A 128 42.95 -1.04 -0.57
N ILE A 129 42.19 -0.95 0.52
CA ILE A 129 42.60 -0.28 1.76
C ILE A 129 43.84 -0.92 2.40
N PRO A 130 43.98 -2.25 2.48
CA PRO A 130 45.18 -2.86 3.05
C PRO A 130 46.46 -2.45 2.30
N ASN A 131 46.39 -2.34 0.97
CA ASN A 131 47.50 -1.88 0.14
C ASN A 131 47.78 -0.38 0.35
N LEU A 132 46.73 0.43 0.50
CA LEU A 132 46.88 1.83 0.88
C LEU A 132 47.58 2.00 2.23
N ILE A 133 47.15 1.25 3.25
CA ILE A 133 47.74 1.29 4.58
C ILE A 133 49.20 0.84 4.55
N SER A 134 49.54 -0.19 3.75
CA SER A 134 50.94 -0.66 3.67
C SER A 134 51.86 0.38 3.04
N VAL A 135 51.44 1.02 1.94
CA VAL A 135 52.18 2.11 1.28
C VAL A 135 52.29 3.34 2.20
N ALA A 136 51.21 3.67 2.91
CA ALA A 136 51.20 4.76 3.87
C ALA A 136 52.13 4.52 5.05
N ARG A 137 52.17 3.31 5.61
CA ARG A 137 53.13 2.97 6.68
C ARG A 137 54.58 3.05 6.21
N ALA A 138 54.86 2.73 4.95
CA ALA A 138 56.20 2.79 4.39
C ALA A 138 56.68 4.24 4.14
N SER A 139 55.77 5.13 3.73
CA SER A 139 56.13 6.47 3.25
C SER A 139 55.76 7.61 4.22
N ALA A 140 54.77 7.40 5.08
CA ALA A 140 54.21 8.40 6.00
C ALA A 140 53.91 7.77 7.36
N SER A 141 54.90 7.08 7.95
CA SER A 141 54.74 6.33 9.21
C SER A 141 54.33 7.19 10.42
N HIS A 142 54.48 8.52 10.35
CA HIS A 142 54.01 9.45 11.37
C HIS A 142 52.48 9.68 11.32
N GLU A 143 51.79 9.32 10.24
CA GLU A 143 50.34 9.51 10.04
C GLU A 143 49.49 8.41 10.70
N LYS A 144 49.82 8.04 11.95
CA LYS A 144 49.17 6.93 12.65
C LYS A 144 47.66 7.15 12.82
N GLU A 145 47.28 8.34 13.26
CA GLU A 145 45.87 8.70 13.50
C GLU A 145 45.02 8.64 12.21
N LEU A 146 45.62 9.02 11.08
CA LEU A 146 44.94 9.01 9.79
C LEU A 146 44.79 7.58 9.25
N ILE A 147 45.82 6.74 9.40
CA ILE A 147 45.79 5.31 9.07
C ILE A 147 44.74 4.59 9.93
N GLU A 148 44.70 4.87 11.24
CA GLU A 148 43.69 4.32 12.16
C GLU A 148 42.28 4.77 11.80
N SER A 149 42.11 6.04 11.39
CA SER A 149 40.82 6.56 10.97
C SER A 149 40.30 5.89 9.71
N VAL A 150 41.15 5.63 8.71
CA VAL A 150 40.78 4.86 7.51
C VAL A 150 40.33 3.44 7.89
N SER A 151 41.10 2.75 8.73
CA SER A 151 40.75 1.39 9.18
C SER A 151 39.45 1.36 9.99
N ARG A 152 39.22 2.37 10.84
CA ARG A 152 37.98 2.50 11.61
C ARG A 152 36.78 2.73 10.70
N TYR A 153 36.86 3.68 9.77
CA TYR A 153 35.75 3.99 8.86
C TYR A 153 35.44 2.85 7.91
N GLN A 154 36.44 2.08 7.47
CA GLN A 154 36.22 0.83 6.75
C GLN A 154 35.38 -0.14 7.59
N SER A 155 35.84 -0.44 8.81
CA SER A 155 35.17 -1.39 9.70
C SER A 155 33.72 -0.98 10.00
N GLU A 156 33.48 0.31 10.29
CA GLU A 156 32.13 0.82 10.54
C GLU A 156 31.23 0.73 9.30
N SER A 157 31.78 0.90 8.10
CA SER A 157 31.04 0.77 6.85
C SER A 157 30.71 -0.67 6.47
N GLU A 158 31.61 -1.61 6.77
CA GLU A 158 31.41 -3.04 6.51
C GLU A 158 30.39 -3.65 7.49
N ASN A 159 30.41 -3.23 8.75
CA ASN A 159 29.59 -3.83 9.81
C ASN A 159 28.17 -3.27 9.92
N THR A 160 27.86 -2.15 9.26
CA THR A 160 26.53 -1.56 9.33
C THR A 160 25.57 -2.15 8.28
N SER A 161 24.38 -2.54 8.74
CA SER A 161 23.27 -2.96 7.87
C SER A 161 22.35 -1.80 7.47
N ASP A 162 22.46 -0.66 8.16
CA ASP A 162 21.73 0.56 7.83
C ASP A 162 22.40 1.24 6.63
N PHE A 163 21.66 1.31 5.53
CA PHE A 163 22.16 1.82 4.27
C PHE A 163 22.50 3.32 4.30
N GLN A 164 21.79 4.12 5.11
CA GLN A 164 22.09 5.54 5.29
C GLN A 164 23.32 5.73 6.18
N LEU A 165 23.45 4.92 7.24
CA LEU A 165 24.64 4.95 8.08
C LEU A 165 25.88 4.50 7.30
N LYS A 166 25.75 3.46 6.47
CA LYS A 166 26.80 3.00 5.55
C LYS A 166 27.31 4.14 4.70
N GLN A 167 26.39 4.89 4.08
CA GLN A 167 26.76 6.05 3.29
C GLN A 167 27.63 7.06 4.07
N ALA A 168 27.22 7.40 5.29
CA ALA A 168 27.96 8.36 6.11
C ALA A 168 29.40 7.87 6.40
N TRP A 169 29.57 6.56 6.64
CA TRP A 169 30.89 5.96 6.81
C TRP A 169 31.70 5.91 5.51
N GLU A 170 31.10 5.54 4.38
CA GLU A 170 31.77 5.55 3.08
C GLU A 170 32.25 6.94 2.67
N GLN A 171 31.53 8.00 3.04
CA GLN A 171 31.96 9.38 2.82
C GLN A 171 33.17 9.74 3.67
N LYS A 172 33.09 9.51 4.99
CA LYS A 172 34.23 9.72 5.91
C LYS A 172 35.47 8.92 5.48
N LEU A 173 35.26 7.70 5.01
CA LEU A 173 36.31 6.83 4.48
C LEU A 173 36.96 7.45 3.24
N GLY A 174 36.17 7.90 2.26
CA GLY A 174 36.69 8.56 1.04
C GLY A 174 37.50 9.83 1.36
N ASP A 175 37.00 10.66 2.29
CA ASP A 175 37.68 11.88 2.74
C ASP A 175 39.01 11.57 3.45
N ALA A 176 39.01 10.55 4.32
CA ALA A 176 40.20 10.09 5.03
C ALA A 176 41.23 9.48 4.07
N MET A 177 40.80 8.66 3.12
CA MET A 177 41.67 8.09 2.07
C MET A 177 42.31 9.19 1.21
N THR A 178 41.53 10.18 0.79
CA THR A 178 42.03 11.32 0.00
C THR A 178 43.06 12.13 0.78
N THR A 179 42.83 12.34 2.08
CA THR A 179 43.77 13.04 2.95
C THR A 179 45.03 12.21 3.18
N LEU A 180 44.91 10.89 3.37
CA LEU A 180 46.04 9.99 3.53
C LEU A 180 46.92 9.96 2.28
N MET A 181 46.30 9.86 1.10
CA MET A 181 47.02 9.90 -0.18
C MET A 181 47.81 11.20 -0.38
N ARG A 182 47.23 12.35 0.00
CA ARG A 182 47.94 13.63 -0.05
C ARG A 182 49.13 13.66 0.90
N SER A 183 48.97 13.19 2.14
CA SER A 183 50.07 13.14 3.10
C SER A 183 51.19 12.22 2.62
N VAL A 184 50.86 11.01 2.15
CA VAL A 184 51.83 10.07 1.56
C VAL A 184 52.62 10.69 0.41
N GLY A 185 51.94 11.40 -0.50
CA GLY A 185 52.61 12.11 -1.60
C GLY A 185 53.56 13.20 -1.10
N SER A 186 53.19 13.94 -0.05
CA SER A 186 54.04 14.99 0.53
C SER A 186 55.25 14.44 1.31
N SER A 187 55.15 13.25 1.88
CA SER A 187 56.23 12.59 2.65
C SER A 187 57.20 11.81 1.76
N GLY A 188 57.18 12.00 0.45
CA GLY A 188 58.11 11.38 -0.50
C GLY A 188 57.59 10.10 -1.17
N GLY A 189 56.32 9.74 -0.98
CA GLY A 189 55.67 8.66 -1.71
C GLY A 189 55.67 8.93 -3.22
N SER A 190 56.55 8.25 -3.96
CA SER A 190 56.80 8.55 -5.38
C SER A 190 57.10 7.32 -6.26
N GLY A 191 56.93 6.10 -5.72
CA GLY A 191 57.17 4.86 -6.46
C GLY A 191 56.00 4.42 -7.35
N VAL A 192 56.29 3.54 -8.32
CA VAL A 192 55.29 2.97 -9.27
C VAL A 192 54.07 2.38 -8.55
N MET A 193 54.28 1.77 -7.38
CA MET A 193 53.18 1.20 -6.58
C MET A 193 52.25 2.27 -5.99
N PHE A 194 52.79 3.43 -5.57
CA PHE A 194 51.99 4.54 -5.06
C PHE A 194 51.18 5.19 -6.18
N THR A 195 51.81 5.45 -7.35
CA THR A 195 51.10 6.01 -8.51
C THR A 195 49.97 5.08 -8.96
N ARG A 196 50.25 3.78 -9.11
CA ARG A 196 49.22 2.80 -9.50
C ARG A 196 48.06 2.76 -8.51
N LEU A 197 48.35 2.75 -7.21
CA LEU A 197 47.32 2.79 -6.19
C LEU A 197 46.51 4.09 -6.23
N SER A 198 47.18 5.24 -6.45
CA SER A 198 46.51 6.53 -6.64
C SER A 198 45.50 6.48 -7.77
N ASP A 199 45.89 5.89 -8.90
CA ASP A 199 45.05 5.74 -10.07
C ASP A 199 43.88 4.77 -9.82
N GLU A 200 44.14 3.63 -9.17
CA GLU A 200 43.11 2.66 -8.80
C GLU A 200 42.08 3.28 -7.83
N MET A 201 42.55 4.07 -6.87
CA MET A 201 41.73 4.79 -5.90
C MET A 201 40.86 5.87 -6.55
N ALA A 202 41.46 6.74 -7.37
CA ALA A 202 40.71 7.76 -8.12
C ALA A 202 39.69 7.10 -9.07
N GLY A 203 40.09 6.02 -9.73
CA GLY A 203 39.21 5.19 -10.55
C GLY A 203 38.10 4.51 -9.75
N SER A 204 38.33 4.18 -8.47
CA SER A 204 37.29 3.64 -7.58
C SER A 204 36.25 4.70 -7.23
N GLU A 205 36.67 5.93 -6.93
CA GLU A 205 35.76 7.02 -6.56
C GLU A 205 34.86 7.43 -7.74
N ASN A 206 35.42 7.48 -8.94
CA ASN A 206 34.64 7.70 -10.17
C ASN A 206 33.58 6.60 -10.39
N ARG A 207 33.94 5.34 -10.13
CA ARG A 207 33.00 4.21 -10.22
C ARG A 207 31.91 4.28 -9.15
N ILE A 208 32.25 4.71 -7.93
CA ILE A 208 31.28 4.92 -6.84
C ILE A 208 30.32 6.05 -7.22
N ALA A 209 30.82 7.18 -7.73
CA ALA A 209 29.98 8.29 -8.16
C ALA A 209 28.99 7.86 -9.26
N TYR A 210 29.45 7.08 -10.23
CA TYR A 210 28.59 6.53 -11.27
C TYR A 210 27.55 5.54 -10.71
N ALA A 211 27.97 4.54 -9.92
CA ALA A 211 27.04 3.57 -9.34
C ALA A 211 26.01 4.22 -8.41
N ARG A 212 26.42 5.24 -7.64
CA ARG A 212 25.52 6.05 -6.81
C ARG A 212 24.46 6.75 -7.66
N LYS A 213 24.87 7.35 -8.79
CA LYS A 213 23.95 7.98 -9.72
C LYS A 213 22.91 6.98 -10.24
N GLN A 214 23.36 5.81 -10.71
CA GLN A 214 22.47 4.75 -11.21
C GLN A 214 21.47 4.27 -10.15
N TYR A 215 21.95 4.00 -8.93
CA TYR A 215 21.08 3.65 -7.81
C TYR A 215 20.05 4.74 -7.52
N ASN A 216 20.48 6.01 -7.45
CA ASN A 216 19.58 7.13 -7.17
C ASN A 216 18.55 7.33 -8.29
N GLU A 217 18.91 7.11 -9.55
CA GLU A 217 17.96 7.16 -10.67
C GLU A 217 16.91 6.05 -10.57
N ALA A 218 17.31 4.83 -10.21
CA ALA A 218 16.39 3.73 -9.96
C ALA A 218 15.44 4.03 -8.78
N VAL A 219 15.98 4.58 -7.68
CA VAL A 219 15.19 5.02 -6.52
C VAL A 219 14.21 6.12 -6.89
N ALA A 220 14.62 7.14 -7.63
CA ALA A 220 13.72 8.19 -8.11
C ALA A 220 12.61 7.62 -9.00
N ALA A 221 12.94 6.65 -9.86
CA ALA A 221 11.99 5.98 -10.71
C ALA A 221 10.97 5.16 -9.90
N TYR A 222 11.41 4.48 -8.85
CA TYR A 222 10.55 3.78 -7.90
C TYR A 222 9.66 4.76 -7.12
N ASN A 223 10.24 5.77 -6.47
CA ASN A 223 9.53 6.74 -5.63
C ASN A 223 8.45 7.50 -6.41
N ARG A 224 8.74 7.93 -7.64
CA ARG A 224 7.74 8.54 -8.53
C ARG A 224 6.57 7.60 -8.83
N THR A 225 6.85 6.32 -9.06
CA THR A 225 5.81 5.31 -9.32
C THR A 225 4.99 5.06 -8.06
N ALA A 226 5.65 4.86 -6.91
CA ALA A 226 5.02 4.56 -5.63
C ALA A 226 4.15 5.70 -5.08
N ARG A 227 4.47 6.95 -5.43
CA ARG A 227 3.69 8.15 -5.03
C ARG A 227 2.65 8.58 -6.07
N GLY A 228 2.75 8.11 -7.31
CA GLY A 228 1.85 8.48 -8.40
C GLY A 228 0.45 7.87 -8.27
N PHE A 229 -0.57 8.59 -8.73
CA PHE A 229 -1.92 8.04 -8.87
C PHE A 229 -2.00 7.11 -10.10
N PRO A 230 -2.71 5.96 -10.03
CA PRO A 230 -3.49 5.43 -8.92
C PRO A 230 -2.69 4.56 -7.92
N VAL A 231 -1.39 4.34 -8.16
CA VAL A 231 -0.52 3.46 -7.38
C VAL A 231 -0.51 3.83 -5.89
N SER A 232 -0.48 5.12 -5.54
CA SER A 232 -0.42 5.59 -4.16
C SER A 232 -1.59 5.14 -3.28
N LEU A 233 -2.77 4.87 -3.86
CA LEU A 233 -3.94 4.36 -3.13
C LEU A 233 -3.84 2.86 -2.85
N ILE A 234 -3.23 2.11 -3.77
CA ILE A 234 -3.20 0.65 -3.75
C ILE A 234 -1.93 0.13 -3.08
N ARG A 235 -0.82 0.85 -3.23
CA ARG A 235 0.52 0.49 -2.70
C ARG A 235 0.51 0.07 -1.22
N PRO A 236 -0.20 0.72 -0.28
CA PRO A 236 -0.20 0.28 1.13
C PRO A 236 -0.59 -1.19 1.32
N PHE A 237 -1.38 -1.76 0.40
CA PHE A 237 -1.81 -3.17 0.43
C PHE A 237 -0.86 -4.13 -0.30
N THR A 238 0.19 -3.61 -0.95
CA THR A 238 1.15 -4.41 -1.75
C THR A 238 2.37 -4.88 -0.96
N GLY A 239 2.60 -4.33 0.24
CA GLY A 239 3.79 -4.58 1.06
C GLY A 239 5.04 -3.81 0.64
N TYR A 240 5.00 -3.08 -0.48
CA TYR A 240 6.12 -2.26 -0.94
C TYR A 240 6.21 -0.93 -0.19
N PRO A 241 7.44 -0.45 0.10
CA PRO A 241 7.64 0.77 0.87
C PRO A 241 7.12 2.00 0.12
N GLY A 242 6.64 2.99 0.87
CA GLY A 242 6.16 4.23 0.26
C GLY A 242 7.24 5.10 -0.37
N GLU A 243 8.47 4.89 0.07
CA GLU A 243 9.67 5.56 -0.39
C GLU A 243 10.87 4.67 -0.11
N VAL A 244 11.82 4.65 -1.03
CA VAL A 244 13.15 4.10 -0.83
C VAL A 244 14.11 5.28 -0.66
N PRO A 245 15.03 5.23 0.31
CA PRO A 245 15.99 6.30 0.51
C PRO A 245 17.05 6.33 -0.58
N PHE A 246 17.42 7.54 -1.00
CA PHE A 246 18.55 7.79 -1.88
C PHE A 246 19.88 7.52 -1.16
N PHE A 247 20.93 7.25 -1.93
CA PHE A 247 22.31 7.27 -1.46
C PHE A 247 22.88 8.65 -1.80
N ALA A 248 22.61 9.67 -0.97
CA ALA A 248 23.07 11.05 -1.17
C ALA A 248 23.80 11.66 0.05
N ALA A 249 24.90 12.39 -0.19
CA ALA A 249 25.82 12.88 0.84
C ALA A 249 25.26 13.99 1.74
N SER A 250 24.04 14.47 1.50
CA SER A 250 23.37 15.51 2.31
C SER A 250 21.85 15.52 2.10
N PRO A 251 21.06 15.99 3.09
CA PRO A 251 19.61 16.15 2.98
C PRO A 251 19.16 17.03 1.79
N ASP A 252 20.00 17.99 1.37
CA ASP A 252 19.69 18.90 0.26
C ASP A 252 19.69 18.25 -1.13
N ALA A 253 20.35 17.10 -1.29
CA ALA A 253 20.38 16.34 -2.55
C ALA A 253 19.15 15.42 -2.72
N GLN A 254 18.23 15.41 -1.75
CA GLN A 254 17.00 14.61 -1.79
C GLN A 254 15.89 15.24 -2.66
N ASN A 255 16.08 16.46 -3.17
CA ASN A 255 15.14 17.11 -4.09
C ASN A 255 15.65 17.03 -5.54
N PRO A 256 15.22 16.02 -6.32
CA PRO A 256 15.53 15.94 -7.74
C PRO A 256 14.89 17.07 -8.58
N ASP A 257 14.00 17.88 -7.99
CA ASP A 257 13.29 18.99 -8.65
C ASP A 257 14.07 20.33 -8.63
N LYS A 258 15.34 20.34 -8.21
CA LYS A 258 16.21 21.53 -8.22
C LYS A 258 17.12 21.65 -9.47
N PHE A 259 16.84 20.89 -10.53
CA PHE A 259 17.46 21.08 -11.85
C PHE A 259 16.41 21.39 -12.90
#